data_AF-A0A1S3XC24-F1
#
_entry.id   AF-A0A1S3XC24-F1
#
_cell.length_a   1.000
_cell.length_b   1.000
_cell.length_c   1.000
_cell.angle_alpha   90.00
_cell.angle_beta   90.00
_cell.angle_gamma   90.00
#
_symmetry.space_group_name_H-M   'P 1'
#
loop_
_entity.id
_entity.type
_entity.pdbx_description
1 polymer ?
#
loop_
_entity_poly.entity_id
_entity_poly.type
_entity_poly.pdbx_seq_one_letter_code
_entity_poly.pdbx_strand_id
1 'polypeptide(L)'
;MCPQALVDTTDHEIYVNLTCCYNEEYDRVKGSVGTQLVGERAKIILDEVQALSLFTRAQCLQHIGEHFQPVMTGMQNCSYNTVADAVLRDYIFVHLDNNHDKFNLLIFMLQKLFSLIDQTSVLDNPDSLQNQEVLLPGHLITIYLKEKLQDWLLRLQRLLQEETDGEKKKFELSSLADVKKTIEKNAPKQMSLAIENMLKTGRLVTQSGLDLQQVFIYAAFIRSTNN
;
A
#
# COMPACT_ATOMS: atom_id res chain seq x y z
N MET A 1 -6.54 -8.29 -9.21
CA MET A 1 -6.26 -6.87 -9.50
C MET A 1 -6.23 -6.72 -11.01
N CYS A 2 -7.06 -5.82 -11.58
CA CYS A 2 -7.21 -5.65 -13.03
C CYS A 2 -6.00 -4.88 -13.61
N PRO A 3 -5.15 -5.49 -14.47
CA PRO A 3 -4.00 -4.80 -15.05
C PRO A 3 -4.39 -3.57 -15.89
N GLN A 4 -5.58 -3.61 -16.50
CA GLN A 4 -6.21 -2.52 -17.24
C GLN A 4 -6.44 -1.24 -16.40
N ALA A 5 -6.47 -1.33 -15.07
CA ALA A 5 -6.60 -0.15 -14.21
C ALA A 5 -5.31 0.70 -14.19
N LEU A 6 -4.15 0.06 -14.37
CA LEU A 6 -2.84 0.73 -14.32
C LEU A 6 -2.58 1.50 -15.61
N VAL A 7 -2.82 0.87 -16.75
CA VAL A 7 -2.52 1.44 -18.08
C VAL A 7 -3.66 1.12 -19.03
N ASP A 8 -3.99 2.07 -19.91
CA ASP A 8 -4.87 1.86 -21.06
C ASP A 8 -4.22 0.80 -21.97
N THR A 9 -4.61 -0.46 -21.78
CA THR A 9 -4.08 -1.62 -22.47
C THR A 9 -5.22 -2.50 -22.94
N THR A 10 -5.01 -3.16 -24.07
CA THR A 10 -5.96 -4.15 -24.59
C THR A 10 -5.72 -5.54 -24.00
N ASP A 11 -6.76 -6.37 -23.93
CA ASP A 11 -6.62 -7.79 -23.50
C ASP A 11 -5.58 -8.54 -24.34
N HIS A 12 -5.49 -8.19 -25.62
CA HIS A 12 -4.48 -8.74 -26.52
C HIS A 12 -3.06 -8.34 -26.09
N GLU A 13 -2.83 -7.07 -25.74
CA GLU A 13 -1.51 -6.63 -25.24
C GLU A 13 -1.16 -7.30 -23.92
N ILE A 14 -2.12 -7.46 -23.00
CA ILE A 14 -1.91 -8.17 -21.74
C ILE A 14 -1.55 -9.64 -22.02
N TYR A 15 -2.29 -10.29 -22.91
CA TYR A 15 -2.01 -11.67 -23.33
C TYR A 15 -0.62 -11.82 -23.95
N VAL A 16 -0.24 -10.92 -24.85
CA VAL A 16 1.09 -10.92 -25.48
C VAL A 16 2.17 -10.69 -24.42
N ASN A 17 1.99 -9.72 -23.53
CA ASN A 17 2.96 -9.44 -22.48
C ASN A 17 3.10 -10.59 -21.48
N LEU A 18 2.03 -11.35 -21.20
CA LEU A 18 2.09 -12.54 -20.35
C LEU A 18 2.79 -13.73 -21.04
N THR A 19 2.60 -13.88 -22.36
CA THR A 19 3.10 -15.03 -23.13
C THR A 19 4.47 -14.80 -23.79
N CYS A 20 4.94 -13.55 -23.85
CA CYS A 20 6.26 -13.18 -24.34
C CYS A 20 7.23 -12.91 -23.18
N CYS A 21 8.45 -13.43 -23.26
CA CYS A 21 9.54 -13.02 -22.37
C CYS A 21 10.35 -11.93 -23.06
N TYR A 22 10.70 -10.88 -22.33
CA TYR A 22 11.62 -9.85 -22.84
C TYR A 22 13.02 -10.46 -22.98
N ASN A 23 13.64 -10.35 -24.15
CA ASN A 23 15.01 -10.80 -24.40
C ASN A 23 15.79 -9.61 -24.97
N GLU A 24 16.89 -9.20 -24.33
CA GLU A 24 17.61 -7.97 -24.65
C GLU A 24 18.22 -7.96 -26.07
N GLU A 25 18.40 -9.13 -26.68
CA GLU A 25 18.98 -9.26 -28.04
C GLU A 25 17.94 -9.34 -29.18
N TYR A 26 16.65 -9.59 -28.89
CA TYR A 26 15.61 -9.77 -29.92
C TYR A 26 14.26 -9.22 -29.45
N ASP A 27 13.69 -8.28 -30.22
CA ASP A 27 12.32 -7.80 -30.08
C ASP A 27 11.34 -8.98 -29.86
N ARG A 28 10.73 -9.03 -28.66
CA ARG A 28 9.61 -9.89 -28.25
C ARG A 28 9.64 -11.32 -28.82
N VAL A 29 10.60 -12.13 -28.38
CA VAL A 29 10.62 -13.57 -28.72
C VAL A 29 9.59 -14.33 -27.87
N LYS A 30 8.89 -15.29 -28.50
CA LYS A 30 8.02 -16.26 -27.80
C LYS A 30 8.91 -17.07 -26.85
N GLY A 31 8.87 -16.75 -25.57
CA GLY A 31 9.78 -17.33 -24.57
C GLY A 31 9.54 -18.82 -24.38
N SER A 32 10.50 -19.50 -23.74
CA SER A 32 10.37 -20.90 -23.28
C SER A 32 9.23 -21.12 -22.27
N VAL A 33 8.67 -20.04 -21.72
CA VAL A 33 7.47 -20.00 -20.86
C VAL A 33 6.16 -19.86 -21.68
N GLY A 34 6.25 -19.69 -23.00
CA GLY A 34 5.12 -19.71 -23.93
C GLY A 34 4.59 -21.11 -24.22
N THR A 35 4.53 -21.98 -23.20
CA THR A 35 3.85 -23.27 -23.30
C THR A 35 2.35 -23.03 -23.50
N GLN A 36 1.67 -23.97 -24.17
CA GLN A 36 0.22 -23.90 -24.39
C GLN A 36 -0.56 -23.65 -23.08
N LEU A 37 -0.04 -24.18 -21.96
CA LEU A 37 -0.61 -24.05 -20.61
C LEU A 37 -0.62 -22.60 -20.10
N VAL A 38 0.44 -21.82 -20.31
CA VAL A 38 0.48 -20.40 -19.90
C VAL A 38 -0.52 -19.59 -20.71
N GLY A 39 -0.63 -19.88 -22.01
CA GLY A 39 -1.64 -19.28 -22.87
C GLY A 39 -3.07 -19.59 -22.44
N GLU A 40 -3.36 -20.83 -22.02
CA GLU A 40 -4.68 -21.22 -21.50
C GLU A 40 -4.99 -20.53 -20.16
N ARG A 41 -4.03 -20.48 -19.24
CA ARG A 41 -4.20 -19.79 -17.95
C ARG A 41 -4.40 -18.27 -18.12
N ALA A 42 -3.64 -17.64 -19.02
CA ALA A 42 -3.82 -16.22 -19.33
C ALA A 42 -5.22 -15.93 -19.89
N LYS A 43 -5.75 -16.82 -20.75
CA LYS A 43 -7.12 -16.69 -21.26
C LYS A 43 -8.16 -16.79 -20.16
N ILE A 44 -8.04 -17.75 -19.24
CA ILE A 44 -8.97 -17.89 -18.10
C ILE A 44 -9.01 -16.60 -17.28
N ILE A 45 -7.85 -16.00 -16.97
CA ILE A 45 -7.77 -14.75 -16.22
C ILE A 45 -8.46 -13.60 -16.98
N LEU A 46 -8.23 -13.50 -18.29
CA LEU A 46 -8.86 -12.47 -19.12
C LEU A 46 -10.38 -12.67 -19.24
N ASP A 47 -10.84 -13.91 -19.39
CA ASP A 47 -12.26 -14.26 -19.45
C ASP A 47 -12.98 -13.92 -18.13
N GLU A 48 -12.35 -14.12 -16.98
CA GLU A 48 -12.88 -13.69 -15.67
C GLU A 48 -13.03 -12.17 -15.57
N VAL A 49 -12.08 -11.41 -16.10
CA VAL A 49 -12.17 -9.94 -16.15
C VAL A 49 -13.29 -9.48 -17.07
N GLN A 50 -13.47 -10.15 -18.22
CA GLN A 50 -14.60 -9.89 -19.12
C GLN A 50 -15.95 -10.23 -18.47
N ALA A 51 -16.02 -11.26 -17.63
CA ALA A 51 -17.24 -11.58 -16.87
C ALA A 51 -17.64 -10.46 -15.89
N LEU A 52 -16.68 -9.67 -15.41
CA LEU A 52 -16.94 -8.47 -14.60
C LEU A 52 -17.43 -7.27 -15.44
N SER A 53 -17.54 -7.41 -16.77
CA SER A 53 -17.97 -6.37 -17.70
C SER A 53 -17.13 -5.08 -17.65
N LEU A 54 -15.85 -5.22 -17.31
CA LEU A 54 -14.88 -4.13 -17.25
C LEU A 54 -14.04 -4.14 -18.53
N PHE A 55 -14.31 -3.21 -19.45
CA PHE A 55 -13.65 -3.17 -20.76
C PHE A 55 -12.76 -1.95 -20.97
N THR A 56 -12.87 -0.96 -20.09
CA THR A 56 -12.13 0.29 -20.18
C THR A 56 -11.46 0.60 -18.85
N ARG A 57 -10.31 1.29 -18.90
CA ARG A 57 -9.61 1.75 -17.70
C ARG A 57 -10.52 2.56 -16.77
N ALA A 58 -11.36 3.42 -17.33
CA ALA A 58 -12.30 4.23 -16.55
C ALA A 58 -13.28 3.35 -15.75
N GLN A 59 -13.83 2.29 -16.35
CA GLN A 59 -14.69 1.35 -15.64
C GLN A 59 -13.92 0.58 -14.55
N CYS A 60 -12.69 0.15 -14.83
CA CYS A 60 -11.85 -0.51 -13.83
C CYS A 60 -11.56 0.40 -12.63
N LEU A 61 -11.22 1.67 -12.88
CA LEU A 61 -10.98 2.66 -11.84
C LEU A 61 -12.25 2.93 -11.03
N GLN A 62 -13.39 3.11 -11.69
CA GLN A 62 -14.65 3.31 -10.99
C GLN A 62 -14.96 2.13 -10.07
N HIS A 63 -14.82 0.90 -10.56
CA HIS A 63 -15.06 -0.32 -9.78
C HIS A 63 -14.14 -0.40 -8.55
N ILE A 64 -12.84 -0.11 -8.71
CA ILE A 64 -11.90 -0.04 -7.57
C ILE A 64 -12.35 1.07 -6.59
N GLY A 65 -12.67 2.25 -7.10
CA GLY A 65 -13.11 3.38 -6.27
C GLY A 65 -14.34 3.06 -5.43
N GLU A 66 -15.36 2.43 -6.01
CA GLU A 66 -16.59 2.03 -5.32
C GLU A 66 -16.31 1.05 -4.18
N HIS A 67 -15.40 0.09 -4.38
CA HIS A 67 -15.05 -0.90 -3.36
C HIS A 67 -14.16 -0.35 -2.25
N PHE A 68 -13.24 0.59 -2.56
CA PHE A 68 -12.26 1.09 -1.61
C PHE A 68 -12.64 2.41 -0.92
N GLN A 69 -13.59 3.18 -1.47
CA GLN A 69 -14.04 4.45 -0.85
C GLN A 69 -14.48 4.30 0.61
N PRO A 70 -15.22 3.25 1.02
CA PRO A 70 -15.63 3.09 2.42
C PRO A 70 -14.45 2.87 3.39
N VAL A 71 -13.35 2.31 2.88
CA VAL A 71 -12.16 1.95 3.67
C VAL A 71 -11.16 3.11 3.71
N MET A 72 -11.14 3.97 2.68
CA MET A 72 -10.22 5.11 2.59
C MET A 72 -10.67 6.27 3.49
N THR A 73 -9.94 6.47 4.59
CA THR A 73 -10.19 7.57 5.52
C THR A 73 -9.92 8.92 4.84
N GLY A 74 -10.90 9.83 4.89
CA GLY A 74 -10.76 11.19 4.36
C GLY A 74 -11.14 11.36 2.89
N MET A 75 -11.51 10.29 2.17
CA MET A 75 -11.89 10.34 0.75
C MET A 75 -13.38 10.07 0.47
N GLN A 76 -14.22 10.14 1.50
CA GLN A 76 -15.67 9.88 1.39
C GLN A 76 -16.39 10.84 0.42
N ASN A 77 -15.88 12.07 0.28
CA ASN A 77 -16.45 13.09 -0.62
C ASN A 77 -15.72 13.18 -1.97
N CYS A 78 -14.72 12.33 -2.21
CA CYS A 78 -13.96 12.32 -3.45
C CYS A 78 -14.66 11.48 -4.53
N SER A 79 -14.37 11.79 -5.80
CA SER A 79 -14.85 10.95 -6.91
C SER A 79 -14.22 9.56 -6.87
N TYR A 80 -14.94 8.53 -7.32
CA TYR A 80 -14.44 7.15 -7.36
C TYR A 80 -13.11 7.02 -8.13
N ASN A 81 -12.94 7.78 -9.21
CA ASN A 81 -11.69 7.78 -9.98
C ASN A 81 -10.51 8.29 -9.14
N THR A 82 -10.72 9.39 -8.38
CA THR A 82 -9.68 9.94 -7.49
C THR A 82 -9.33 8.97 -6.37
N VAL A 83 -10.33 8.27 -5.82
CA VAL A 83 -10.13 7.21 -4.82
C VAL A 83 -9.29 6.09 -5.42
N ALA A 84 -9.64 5.60 -6.61
CA ALA A 84 -8.92 4.54 -7.27
C ALA A 84 -7.46 4.91 -7.61
N ASP A 85 -7.22 6.11 -8.11
CA ASP A 85 -5.85 6.61 -8.34
C ASP A 85 -5.05 6.66 -7.03
N ALA A 86 -5.69 7.07 -5.92
CA ALA A 86 -5.06 7.05 -4.61
C ALA A 86 -4.77 5.62 -4.13
N VAL A 87 -5.67 4.66 -4.34
CA VAL A 87 -5.42 3.23 -4.05
C VAL A 87 -4.22 2.72 -4.84
N LEU A 88 -4.19 2.97 -6.15
CA LEU A 88 -3.10 2.53 -7.02
C LEU A 88 -1.77 3.17 -6.63
N ARG A 89 -1.78 4.42 -6.15
CA ARG A 89 -0.56 5.11 -5.71
C ARG A 89 -0.09 4.65 -4.33
N ASP A 90 -1.01 4.59 -3.36
CA ASP A 90 -0.68 4.51 -1.94
C ASP A 90 -0.64 3.06 -1.41
N TYR A 91 -1.18 2.08 -2.15
CA TYR A 91 -1.23 0.67 -1.73
C TYR A 91 -0.63 -0.33 -2.73
N ILE A 92 -0.59 0.00 -4.02
CA ILE A 92 -0.09 -0.91 -5.06
C ILE A 92 1.31 -0.48 -5.49
N PHE A 93 2.32 -1.35 -5.29
CA PHE A 93 3.73 -1.12 -5.65
C PHE A 93 4.19 0.31 -5.33
N VAL A 94 4.08 0.69 -4.06
CA VAL A 94 4.36 2.05 -3.57
C VAL A 94 5.80 2.53 -3.81
N HIS A 95 6.71 1.61 -4.14
CA HIS A 95 8.09 1.91 -4.51
C HIS A 95 8.25 2.39 -5.96
N LEU A 96 7.18 2.32 -6.78
CA LEU A 96 7.16 2.79 -8.16
C LEU A 96 6.22 3.98 -8.29
N ASP A 97 6.68 5.05 -8.92
CA ASP A 97 5.86 6.25 -9.16
C ASP A 97 5.02 6.14 -10.44
N ASN A 98 5.53 5.42 -11.45
CA ASN A 98 4.92 5.33 -12.78
C ASN A 98 4.02 4.09 -12.90
N ASN A 99 2.78 4.29 -13.35
CA ASN A 99 1.81 3.22 -13.54
C ASN A 99 2.23 2.20 -14.61
N HIS A 100 3.02 2.61 -15.61
CA HIS A 100 3.59 1.68 -16.60
C HIS A 100 4.58 0.71 -15.98
N ASP A 101 5.43 1.19 -15.06
CA ASP A 101 6.39 0.33 -14.37
C ASP A 101 5.67 -0.62 -13.40
N LYS A 102 4.62 -0.13 -12.73
CA LYS A 102 3.71 -0.98 -11.93
C LYS A 102 3.08 -2.09 -12.76
N PHE A 103 2.65 -1.77 -13.99
CA PHE A 103 2.10 -2.75 -14.92
C PHE A 103 3.16 -3.78 -15.33
N ASN A 104 4.34 -3.34 -15.74
CA ASN A 104 5.44 -4.23 -16.13
C ASN A 104 5.86 -5.16 -14.98
N LEU A 105 5.96 -4.65 -13.75
CA LEU A 105 6.28 -5.44 -12.57
C LEU A 105 5.17 -6.46 -12.27
N LEU A 106 3.90 -6.09 -12.40
CA LEU A 106 2.78 -7.02 -12.22
C LEU A 106 2.83 -8.16 -13.22
N ILE A 107 3.07 -7.86 -14.50
CA ILE A 107 3.24 -8.88 -15.55
C ILE A 107 4.43 -9.79 -15.22
N PHE A 108 5.57 -9.22 -14.83
CA PHE A 108 6.76 -9.98 -14.46
C PHE A 108 6.50 -10.93 -13.28
N MET A 109 5.78 -10.50 -12.25
CA MET A 109 5.42 -11.36 -11.12
C MET A 109 4.44 -12.47 -11.52
N LEU A 110 3.48 -12.20 -12.42
CA LEU A 110 2.59 -13.23 -12.97
C LEU A 110 3.38 -14.27 -13.78
N GLN A 111 4.36 -13.84 -14.57
CA GLN A 111 5.25 -14.75 -15.29
C GLN A 111 6.09 -15.61 -14.33
N LYS A 112 6.64 -15.01 -13.26
CA LYS A 112 7.37 -15.74 -12.21
C LYS A 112 6.45 -16.75 -11.52
N LEU A 113 5.20 -16.39 -11.23
CA LEU A 113 4.20 -17.29 -10.66
C LEU A 113 3.90 -18.49 -11.58
N PHE A 114 3.73 -18.27 -12.88
CA PHE A 114 3.53 -19.36 -13.83
C PHE A 114 4.74 -20.27 -13.94
N SER A 115 5.95 -19.70 -14.01
CA SER A 115 7.21 -20.47 -13.97
C SER A 115 7.34 -21.32 -12.71
N LEU A 116 6.86 -20.81 -11.57
CA LEU A 116 6.85 -21.54 -10.32
C LEU A 116 5.88 -22.73 -10.34
N ILE A 117 4.67 -22.55 -10.86
CA ILE A 117 3.67 -23.63 -10.99
C ILE A 117 4.14 -24.71 -11.98
N ASP A 118 4.79 -24.29 -13.06
CA ASP A 118 5.33 -25.20 -14.08
C ASP A 118 6.65 -25.86 -13.64
N GLN A 119 7.10 -25.61 -12.40
CA GLN A 119 8.32 -26.15 -11.79
C GLN A 119 9.60 -25.82 -12.56
N THR A 120 9.57 -24.78 -13.40
CA THR A 120 10.74 -24.25 -14.10
C THR A 120 11.53 -23.27 -13.24
N SER A 121 10.96 -22.79 -12.13
CA SER A 121 11.61 -21.99 -11.09
C SER A 121 11.61 -22.71 -9.75
N VAL A 122 12.68 -22.51 -8.98
CA VAL A 122 12.77 -22.96 -7.58
C VAL A 122 12.06 -21.95 -6.67
N LEU A 123 11.51 -22.43 -5.55
CA LEU A 123 10.96 -21.59 -4.50
C LEU A 123 12.08 -20.81 -3.78
N ASP A 124 11.87 -19.52 -3.59
CA ASP A 124 12.78 -18.70 -2.80
C ASP A 124 12.66 -19.09 -1.31
N ASN A 125 13.79 -19.38 -0.66
CA ASN A 125 13.82 -19.72 0.76
C ASN A 125 13.79 -18.44 1.62
N PRO A 126 12.75 -18.20 2.45
CA PRO A 126 12.69 -17.03 3.32
C PRO A 126 13.78 -17.01 4.41
N ASP A 127 14.35 -18.17 4.74
CA ASP A 127 15.44 -18.28 5.73
C ASP A 127 16.82 -17.98 5.13
N SER A 128 16.91 -17.80 3.81
CA SER A 128 18.15 -17.40 3.16
C SER A 128 18.48 -15.96 3.51
N LEU A 129 19.72 -15.70 3.93
CA LEU A 129 20.22 -14.34 4.19
C LEU A 129 20.07 -13.41 2.98
N GLN A 130 20.03 -13.95 1.76
CA GLN A 130 19.83 -13.18 0.53
C GLN A 130 18.42 -12.57 0.42
N ASN A 131 17.44 -13.16 1.11
CA ASN A 131 16.03 -12.75 1.09
C ASN A 131 15.63 -12.00 2.37
N GLN A 132 16.59 -11.72 3.26
CA GLN A 132 16.35 -11.08 4.54
C GLN A 132 16.93 -9.66 4.56
N GLU A 133 16.17 -8.75 5.15
CA GLU A 133 16.62 -7.39 5.45
C GLU A 133 16.58 -7.13 6.96
N VAL A 134 17.49 -6.28 7.44
CA VAL A 134 17.59 -5.92 8.86
C VAL A 134 16.92 -4.57 9.10
N LEU A 135 15.78 -4.58 9.78
CA LEU A 135 15.12 -3.36 10.20
C LEU A 135 15.88 -2.70 11.35
N LEU A 136 16.53 -1.57 11.06
CA LEU A 136 17.27 -0.81 12.06
C LEU A 136 16.34 -0.13 13.08
N PRO A 137 16.74 0.02 14.35
CA PRO A 137 15.93 0.68 15.39
C PRO A 137 15.50 2.10 15.03
N GLY A 138 16.36 2.87 14.34
CA GLY A 138 16.04 4.22 13.90
C GLY A 138 14.89 4.27 12.88
N HIS A 139 14.86 3.33 11.93
CA HIS A 139 13.76 3.21 10.97
C HIS A 139 12.45 2.88 11.69
N LEU A 140 12.49 1.94 12.63
CA LEU A 140 11.32 1.56 13.42
C LEU A 140 10.74 2.74 14.21
N ILE A 141 11.58 3.49 14.92
CA ILE A 141 11.14 4.68 15.67
C ILE A 141 10.51 5.71 14.73
N THR A 142 11.10 5.91 13.54
CA THR A 142 10.60 6.86 12.54
C THR A 142 9.24 6.45 12.00
N ILE A 143 9.07 5.17 11.66
CA ILE A 143 7.81 4.61 11.19
C ILE A 143 6.72 4.70 12.27
N TYR A 144 7.06 4.37 13.52
CA TYR A 144 6.12 4.48 14.64
C TYR A 144 5.73 5.94 14.94
N LEU A 145 6.69 6.86 14.91
CA LEU A 145 6.43 8.29 15.06
C LEU A 145 5.52 8.81 13.94
N LYS A 146 5.76 8.41 12.68
CA LYS A 146 4.92 8.76 11.53
C LYS A 146 3.47 8.32 11.76
N GLU A 147 3.25 7.09 12.23
CA GLU A 147 1.90 6.60 12.54
C GLU A 147 1.24 7.42 13.66
N LYS A 148 1.95 7.68 14.76
CA LYS A 148 1.39 8.45 15.88
C LYS A 148 1.07 9.89 15.52
N LEU A 149 1.86 10.49 14.62
CA LEU A 149 1.59 11.81 14.07
C LEU A 149 0.35 11.79 13.17
N GLN A 150 0.21 10.78 12.32
CA GLN A 150 -0.99 10.60 11.48
C GLN A 150 -2.25 10.41 12.34
N ASP A 151 -2.20 9.56 13.38
CA ASP A 151 -3.29 9.39 14.35
C ASP A 151 -3.67 10.71 15.01
N TRP A 152 -2.67 11.51 15.39
CA TRP A 152 -2.88 12.81 16.03
C TRP A 152 -3.54 13.81 15.07
N LEU A 153 -3.11 13.86 13.80
CA LEU A 153 -3.71 14.71 12.77
C LEU A 153 -5.15 14.32 12.46
N LEU A 154 -5.45 13.02 12.33
CA LEU A 154 -6.81 12.53 12.09
C LEU A 154 -7.76 12.88 13.24
N ARG A 155 -7.28 12.77 14.49
CA ARG A 155 -8.05 13.22 15.67
C ARG A 155 -8.30 14.72 15.65
N LEU A 156 -7.29 15.52 15.28
CA LEU A 156 -7.44 16.97 15.18
C LEU A 156 -8.47 17.34 14.10
N GLN A 157 -8.43 16.68 12.94
CA GLN A 157 -9.40 16.88 11.86
C GLN A 157 -10.83 16.60 12.33
N ARG A 158 -11.06 15.49 13.05
CA ARG A 158 -12.39 15.14 13.60
C ARG A 158 -12.89 16.19 14.59
N LEU A 159 -12.04 16.65 15.52
CA LEU A 159 -12.40 17.71 16.47
C LEU A 159 -12.75 19.02 15.76
N LEU A 160 -12.05 19.36 14.68
CA LEU A 160 -12.36 20.55 13.88
C LEU A 160 -13.69 20.41 13.14
N GLN A 161 -14.00 19.22 12.61
CA GLN A 161 -15.29 18.93 11.99
C GLN A 161 -16.43 19.04 13.01
N GLU A 162 -16.29 18.44 14.20
CA GLU A 162 -17.29 18.54 15.28
C GLU A 162 -17.55 19.98 15.73
N GLU A 163 -16.52 20.82 15.84
CA GLU A 163 -16.66 22.24 16.20
C GLU A 163 -17.27 23.09 15.07
N THR A 164 -17.15 22.64 13.81
CA THR A 164 -17.73 23.32 12.63
C THR A 164 -19.20 22.93 12.43
N ASP A 165 -19.55 21.66 12.65
CA ASP A 165 -20.90 21.13 12.49
C ASP A 165 -21.81 21.45 13.71
N GLY A 166 -21.21 21.77 14.86
CA GLY A 166 -21.94 22.17 16.07
C GLY A 166 -22.60 23.54 15.94
N GLU A 167 -23.92 23.61 16.12
CA GLU A 167 -24.74 24.84 16.02
C GLU A 167 -24.31 26.02 16.94
N LYS A 168 -23.37 25.84 17.86
CA LYS A 168 -23.19 26.73 19.02
C LYS A 168 -22.03 27.72 18.98
N LYS A 169 -21.12 27.74 18.00
CA LYS A 169 -20.10 28.82 17.89
C LYS A 169 -19.73 29.11 16.45
N LYS A 170 -19.53 30.40 16.14
CA LYS A 170 -18.77 30.85 14.95
C LYS A 170 -17.32 30.38 15.12
N PHE A 171 -17.04 29.12 14.82
CA PHE A 171 -15.66 28.66 14.68
C PHE A 171 -15.14 29.21 13.35
N GLU A 172 -14.20 30.15 13.41
CA GLU A 172 -13.52 30.65 12.22
C GLU A 172 -12.14 30.01 12.13
N LEU A 173 -11.89 29.22 11.09
CA LEU A 173 -10.56 28.63 10.81
C LEU A 173 -9.46 29.69 10.69
N SER A 174 -9.83 30.92 10.36
CA SER A 174 -8.94 32.08 10.25
C SER A 174 -8.51 32.64 11.62
N SER A 175 -9.21 32.28 12.69
CA SER A 175 -8.90 32.71 14.06
C SER A 175 -7.84 31.79 14.68
N LEU A 176 -6.63 32.32 14.85
CA LEU A 176 -5.51 31.61 15.45
C LEU A 176 -5.81 31.18 16.91
N ALA A 177 -6.66 31.92 17.62
CA ALA A 177 -7.07 31.61 18.98
C ALA A 177 -7.93 30.35 19.07
N ASP A 178 -8.87 30.18 18.14
CA ASP A 178 -9.79 29.04 18.13
C ASP A 178 -9.07 27.76 17.68
N VAL A 179 -8.20 27.86 16.67
CA VAL A 179 -7.35 26.76 16.23
C VAL A 179 -6.41 26.31 17.36
N LYS A 180 -5.76 27.26 18.05
CA LYS A 180 -4.87 26.94 19.18
C LYS A 180 -5.62 26.22 20.29
N LYS A 181 -6.85 26.63 20.60
CA LYS A 181 -7.69 25.98 21.61
C LYS A 181 -8.02 24.53 21.24
N THR A 182 -8.31 24.25 19.98
CA THR A 182 -8.58 22.88 19.50
C THR A 182 -7.31 22.02 19.51
N ILE A 183 -6.16 22.60 19.18
CA ILE A 183 -4.85 21.93 19.32
C ILE A 183 -4.53 21.62 20.79
N GLU A 184 -4.79 22.55 21.71
CA GLU A 184 -4.58 22.34 23.15
C GLU A 184 -5.47 21.23 23.71
N LYS A 185 -6.71 21.09 23.20
CA LYS A 185 -7.58 19.94 23.52
C LYS A 185 -6.97 18.62 23.06
N ASN A 186 -6.33 18.59 21.88
CA ASN A 186 -5.61 17.43 21.35
C ASN A 186 -4.12 17.51 21.68
N ALA A 187 -3.77 17.44 22.98
CA ALA A 187 -2.42 17.72 23.44
C ALA A 187 -1.34 16.87 22.72
N PRO A 188 -0.31 17.50 22.11
CA PRO A 188 0.73 16.80 21.35
C PRO A 188 1.60 15.88 22.23
N LYS A 189 1.61 16.10 23.55
CA LYS A 189 2.31 15.28 24.55
C LYS A 189 1.92 13.79 24.49
N GLN A 190 0.73 13.47 24.00
CA GLN A 190 0.26 12.09 23.86
C GLN A 190 1.16 11.27 22.92
N MET A 191 1.69 11.88 21.86
CA MET A 191 2.61 11.22 20.92
C MET A 191 3.94 10.89 21.61
N SER A 192 4.49 11.86 22.36
CA SER A 192 5.74 11.68 23.12
C SER A 192 5.61 10.58 24.16
N LEU A 193 4.48 10.55 24.89
CA LEU A 193 4.21 9.51 25.88
C LEU A 193 4.08 8.12 25.25
N ALA A 194 3.47 8.02 24.06
CA ALA A 194 3.36 6.77 23.33
C ALA A 194 4.72 6.21 22.90
N ILE A 195 5.65 7.10 22.49
CA ILE A 195 7.03 6.72 22.12
C ILE A 195 7.82 6.34 23.38
N GLU A 196 7.69 7.10 24.46
CA GLU A 196 8.33 6.79 25.74
C GLU A 196 7.87 5.43 26.28
N ASN A 197 6.58 5.14 26.22
CA ASN A 197 6.04 3.86 26.65
C ASN A 197 6.53 2.71 25.76
N MET A 198 6.62 2.92 24.44
CA MET A 198 7.19 1.94 23.51
C MET A 198 8.65 1.65 23.88
N LEU A 199 9.48 2.68 24.14
CA LEU A 199 10.88 2.49 24.52
C LEU A 199 11.04 1.80 25.89
N LYS A 200 10.16 2.11 26.85
CA LYS A 200 10.20 1.50 28.20
C LYS A 200 9.75 0.05 28.22
N THR A 201 8.70 -0.28 27.46
CA THR A 201 8.00 -1.58 27.58
C THR A 201 8.28 -2.51 26.41
N GLY A 202 8.83 -1.99 25.30
CA GLY A 202 8.98 -2.74 24.05
C GLY A 202 7.66 -3.04 23.34
N ARG A 203 6.53 -2.48 23.79
CA ARG A 203 5.22 -2.76 23.18
C ARG A 203 4.88 -1.73 22.10
N LEU A 204 4.62 -2.20 20.88
CA LEU A 204 4.07 -1.37 19.80
C LEU A 204 2.54 -1.36 19.89
N VAL A 205 1.95 -0.18 20.07
CA VAL A 205 0.50 -0.01 20.00
C VAL A 205 0.18 0.69 18.68
N THR A 206 -0.09 -0.09 17.65
CA THR A 206 -0.34 0.41 16.29
C THR A 206 -1.69 -0.07 15.79
N GLN A 207 -2.33 0.74 14.94
CA GLN A 207 -3.59 0.35 14.28
C GLN A 207 -3.30 -0.39 12.97
N SER A 208 -2.15 -0.10 12.35
CA SER A 208 -1.75 -0.65 11.04
C SER A 208 -0.98 -1.97 11.14
N GLY A 209 -0.45 -2.31 12.32
CA GLY A 209 0.48 -3.43 12.50
C GLY A 209 1.92 -3.17 11.98
N LEU A 210 2.17 -2.03 11.31
CA LEU A 210 3.47 -1.63 10.74
C LEU A 210 4.11 -2.66 9.79
N ASP A 211 3.31 -3.54 9.19
CA ASP A 211 3.78 -4.67 8.37
C ASP A 211 4.73 -5.63 9.13
N LEU A 212 4.73 -5.55 10.46
CA LEU A 212 5.51 -6.43 11.32
C LEU A 212 4.67 -7.62 11.75
N GLN A 213 5.24 -8.81 11.64
CA GLN A 213 4.63 -10.03 12.18
C GLN A 213 4.58 -10.04 13.72
N GLN A 214 5.33 -9.15 14.37
CA GLN A 214 5.47 -9.08 15.83
C GLN A 214 4.92 -7.77 16.40
N VAL A 215 4.14 -7.89 17.49
CA VAL A 215 3.57 -6.75 18.24
C VAL A 215 4.51 -6.24 19.35
N PHE A 216 5.49 -7.05 19.74
CA PHE A 216 6.52 -6.70 20.72
C PHE A 216 7.86 -6.54 20.02
N ILE A 217 8.54 -5.45 20.33
CA ILE A 217 9.96 -5.28 20.05
C ILE A 217 10.76 -5.58 21.30
N TYR A 218 11.82 -6.34 21.14
CA TYR A 218 12.75 -6.65 22.22
C TYR A 218 13.58 -5.40 22.55
N ALA A 219 13.05 -4.54 23.43
CA ALA A 219 13.82 -3.50 24.08
C ALA A 219 14.70 -4.15 25.17
N ALA A 220 15.98 -4.35 24.86
CA ALA A 220 16.93 -4.93 25.81
C ALA A 220 17.59 -3.84 26.67
N PHE A 221 17.69 -4.08 27.97
CA PHE A 221 18.44 -3.21 28.87
C PHE A 221 19.94 -3.41 28.66
N ILE A 222 20.64 -2.36 28.23
CA ILE A 222 22.10 -2.40 28.05
C ILE A 222 22.74 -2.40 29.43
N ARG A 223 23.25 -3.56 29.85
CA ARG A 223 23.98 -3.70 31.09
C ARG A 223 25.45 -3.33 30.88
N SER A 224 25.89 -2.22 31.46
CA SER A 224 27.31 -1.86 31.51
C SER A 224 28.02 -2.72 32.57
N THR A 225 28.48 -3.91 32.19
CA THR A 225 29.39 -4.72 33.02
C THR A 225 30.83 -4.46 32.60
N ASN A 226 31.33 -3.25 32.86
CA ASN A 226 32.76 -2.97 32.83
C ASN A 226 33.18 -2.62 34.26
N ASN A 227 33.65 -3.64 34.97
CA ASN A 227 34.53 -3.54 36.14
C ASN A 227 35.76 -4.37 35.83
#